data_AF-A0A086A0E8-F1
#
_entry.id   AF-A0A086A0E8-F1
#
_cell.length_a   1.000
_cell.length_b   1.000
_cell.length_c   1.000
_cell.angle_alpha   90.00
_cell.angle_beta   90.00
_cell.angle_gamma   90.00
#
_symmetry.space_group_name_H-M   'P 1'
#
loop_
_entity.id
_entity.type
_entity.pdbx_description
1 polymer ?
#
loop_
_entity_poly.entity_id
_entity_poly.type
_entity_poly.pdbx_seq_one_letter_code
_entity_poly.pdbx_strand_id
1 'polypeptide(L)'
;MNSKNLIQIKQFCIYHEIEDSFIAKLNNYGLVEIIVLEEEQYLQPEQLPAIEKMIRMHYDLKINLEGIDAIAHLLNKIEALQKNLTATQNKLRLFEQYQVE
;
A
#
# COMPACT_ATOMS: atom_id res chain seq x y z
N MET A 1 -1.73 0.90 19.13
CA MET A 1 -0.58 -0.04 19.09
C MET A 1 -1.13 -1.41 19.43
N ASN A 2 -1.54 -2.18 18.41
CA ASN A 2 -2.18 -3.48 18.58
C ASN A 2 -1.19 -4.60 18.21
N SER A 3 -0.87 -5.40 19.22
CA SER A 3 -0.53 -6.83 19.19
C SER A 3 0.16 -7.39 17.94
N LYS A 4 1.48 -7.59 18.12
CA LYS A 4 2.45 -8.43 17.38
C LYS A 4 1.89 -9.69 16.67
N ASN A 5 1.13 -9.53 15.61
CA ASN A 5 0.84 -10.60 14.64
C ASN A 5 1.71 -10.39 13.41
N LEU A 6 3.03 -10.47 13.62
CA LEU A 6 3.98 -10.35 12.52
C LEU A 6 3.87 -11.56 11.60
N ILE A 7 3.90 -11.31 10.30
CA ILE A 7 3.80 -12.36 9.29
C ILE A 7 5.20 -12.66 8.78
N GLN A 8 5.66 -13.90 8.97
CA GLN A 8 6.97 -14.30 8.49
C GLN A 8 7.01 -14.26 6.96
N ILE A 9 8.00 -13.58 6.38
CA ILE A 9 8.09 -13.39 4.91
C ILE A 9 8.17 -14.73 4.18
N LYS A 10 8.96 -15.68 4.70
CA LYS A 10 9.06 -17.02 4.10
C LYS A 10 7.71 -17.71 3.97
N GLN A 11 6.89 -17.68 5.02
CA GLN A 11 5.57 -18.30 5.00
C GLN A 11 4.61 -17.56 4.06
N PHE A 12 4.69 -16.23 4.02
CA PHE A 12 3.92 -15.41 3.09
C PHE A 12 4.26 -15.72 1.62
N CYS A 13 5.56 -15.79 1.28
CA CYS A 13 6.01 -16.10 -0.07
C CYS A 13 5.57 -17.49 -0.53
N ILE A 14 5.62 -18.49 0.36
CA ILE A 14 5.12 -19.85 0.08
C ILE A 14 3.62 -19.83 -0.20
N TYR A 15 2.83 -19.14 0.62
CA TYR A 15 1.38 -19.09 0.47
C TYR A 15 0.93 -18.41 -0.83
N HIS A 16 1.65 -17.37 -1.26
CA HIS A 16 1.35 -16.62 -2.48
C HIS A 16 2.12 -17.13 -3.72
N GLU A 17 2.93 -18.18 -3.58
CA GLU A 17 3.76 -18.75 -4.65
C GLU A 17 4.66 -17.71 -5.36
N ILE A 18 5.23 -16.78 -4.57
CA ILE A 18 6.14 -15.73 -5.05
C ILE A 18 7.58 -15.95 -4.59
N GLU A 19 8.52 -15.27 -5.24
CA GLU A 19 9.91 -15.31 -4.83
C GLU A 19 10.17 -14.42 -3.61
N ASP A 20 10.99 -14.89 -2.65
CA ASP A 20 11.49 -14.06 -1.55
C ASP A 20 12.22 -12.80 -2.07
N SER A 21 12.84 -12.93 -3.25
CA SER A 21 13.51 -11.83 -3.95
C SER A 21 12.55 -10.67 -4.27
N PHE A 22 11.27 -10.95 -4.47
CA PHE A 22 10.25 -9.95 -4.80
C PHE A 22 10.00 -9.01 -3.62
N ILE A 23 9.80 -9.56 -2.42
CA ILE A 23 9.56 -8.75 -1.21
C ILE A 23 10.79 -7.91 -0.85
N ALA A 24 11.99 -8.48 -1.00
CA ALA A 24 13.24 -7.73 -0.83
C ALA A 24 13.36 -6.57 -1.82
N LYS A 25 12.97 -6.78 -3.09
CA LYS A 25 12.95 -5.70 -4.09
C LYS A 25 11.92 -4.63 -3.73
N LEU A 26 10.71 -5.00 -3.32
CA LEU A 26 9.68 -4.02 -2.89
C LEU A 26 10.17 -3.15 -1.72
N ASN A 27 10.90 -3.73 -0.76
CA ASN A 27 11.54 -2.98 0.31
C ASN A 27 12.58 -1.97 -0.24
N ASN A 28 13.43 -2.38 -1.18
CA ASN A 28 14.41 -1.46 -1.78
C ASN A 28 13.77 -0.26 -2.49
N TYR A 29 12.56 -0.43 -3.03
CA TYR A 29 11.75 0.66 -3.60
C TYR A 29 10.98 1.48 -2.54
N GLY A 30 11.07 1.13 -1.26
CA GLY A 30 10.33 1.77 -0.18
C GLY A 30 8.82 1.49 -0.21
N LEU A 31 8.39 0.49 -0.98
CA LEU A 31 6.97 0.12 -1.14
C LEU A 31 6.48 -0.80 -0.01
N VAL A 32 7.40 -1.41 0.73
CA VAL A 32 7.14 -2.32 1.85
C VAL A 32 8.15 -2.10 2.97
N GLU A 33 7.70 -2.27 4.21
CA GLU A 33 8.60 -2.27 5.36
C GLU A 33 8.84 -3.70 5.83
N ILE A 34 10.10 -4.07 6.04
CA ILE A 34 10.48 -5.37 6.59
C ILE A 34 11.00 -5.16 8.00
N ILE A 35 10.49 -5.95 8.93
CA ILE A 35 10.93 -5.98 10.32
C ILE A 35 11.84 -7.19 10.51
N VAL A 36 13.01 -6.99 11.08
CA VAL A 36 13.96 -8.06 11.38
C VAL A 36 13.94 -8.34 12.88
N LEU A 37 13.64 -9.58 13.27
CA LEU A 37 13.66 -10.08 14.64
C LEU A 37 14.37 -11.43 14.66
N GLU A 38 15.36 -11.61 15.55
CA GLU A 38 16.05 -12.89 15.73
C GLU A 38 16.55 -13.51 14.40
N GLU A 39 17.11 -12.66 13.52
CA GLU A 39 17.61 -13.01 12.16
C GLU A 39 16.53 -13.39 11.14
N GLU A 40 15.25 -13.33 11.51
CA GLU A 40 14.13 -13.58 10.60
C GLU A 40 13.44 -12.29 10.16
N GLN A 41 12.83 -12.34 8.96
CA GLN A 41 12.17 -11.22 8.33
C GLN A 41 10.65 -11.34 8.40
N TYR A 42 10.01 -10.23 8.76
CA TYR A 42 8.58 -10.17 9.02
C TYR A 42 7.93 -8.96 8.33
N LEU A 43 6.64 -9.12 8.01
CA LEU A 43 5.74 -8.10 7.50
C LEU A 43 4.70 -7.73 8.55
N GLN A 44 4.27 -6.48 8.52
CA GLN A 44 3.12 -6.01 9.30
C GLN A 44 1.81 -6.39 8.57
N PRO A 45 0.79 -6.91 9.28
CA PRO A 45 -0.52 -7.23 8.71
C PRO A 45 -1.17 -6.08 7.94
N GLU A 46 -0.96 -4.85 8.40
CA GLU A 46 -1.53 -3.63 7.81
C GLU A 46 -1.04 -3.40 6.37
N GLN A 47 0.13 -3.94 6.01
CA GLN A 47 0.72 -3.79 4.69
C GLN A 47 0.27 -4.89 3.71
N LEU A 48 -0.22 -6.04 4.19
CA LEU A 48 -0.58 -7.18 3.34
C LEU A 48 -1.53 -6.81 2.19
N PRO A 49 -2.61 -6.03 2.38
CA PRO A 49 -3.51 -5.69 1.28
C PRO A 49 -2.83 -4.88 0.16
N ALA A 50 -1.82 -4.07 0.51
CA ALA A 50 -1.03 -3.34 -0.47
C ALA A 50 -0.07 -4.30 -1.21
N ILE A 51 0.56 -5.22 -0.48
CA ILE A 51 1.47 -6.23 -1.06
C ILE A 51 0.73 -7.14 -2.02
N GLU A 52 -0.45 -7.64 -1.66
CA GLU A 52 -1.29 -8.47 -2.53
C GLU A 52 -1.66 -7.77 -3.84
N LYS A 53 -1.96 -6.46 -3.78
CA LYS A 53 -2.19 -5.66 -5.00
C LYS A 53 -0.94 -5.61 -5.87
N MET A 54 0.24 -5.41 -5.27
CA MET A 54 1.51 -5.36 -6.00
C MET A 54 1.88 -6.73 -6.59
N ILE A 55 1.61 -7.82 -5.87
CA ILE A 55 1.76 -9.19 -6.38
C ILE A 55 0.92 -9.36 -7.64
N ARG A 56 -0.37 -9.01 -7.58
CA ARG A 56 -1.25 -9.08 -8.75
C ARG A 56 -0.78 -8.21 -9.91
N MET A 57 -0.27 -7.00 -9.64
CA MET A 57 0.31 -6.15 -10.68
C MET A 57 1.52 -6.81 -11.35
N HIS A 58 2.41 -7.42 -10.58
CA HIS A 58 3.62 -8.03 -11.11
C HIS A 58 3.35 -9.36 -11.83
N TYR A 59 2.63 -10.27 -11.17
CA TYR A 59 2.47 -11.66 -11.63
C TYR A 59 1.31 -11.81 -12.61
N ASP A 60 0.18 -11.12 -12.40
CA ASP A 60 -0.99 -11.23 -13.29
C ASP A 60 -0.87 -10.26 -14.48
N LEU A 61 -0.52 -8.99 -14.18
CA LEU A 61 -0.52 -7.91 -15.17
C LEU A 61 0.86 -7.70 -15.83
N LYS A 62 1.89 -8.45 -15.40
CA LYS A 62 3.27 -8.37 -15.92
C LYS A 62 3.88 -6.97 -15.86
N ILE A 63 3.51 -6.20 -14.85
CA ILE A 63 4.05 -4.85 -14.61
C ILE A 63 5.39 -5.01 -13.87
N ASN A 64 6.43 -4.33 -14.34
CA ASN A 64 7.73 -4.32 -13.65
C ASN A 64 7.68 -3.49 -12.35
N LEU A 65 8.72 -3.59 -11.53
CA LEU A 65 8.77 -2.91 -10.23
C LEU A 65 8.76 -1.39 -10.36
N GLU A 66 9.45 -0.85 -11.36
CA GLU A 66 9.46 0.59 -11.66
C GLU A 66 8.05 1.07 -12.06
N GLY A 67 7.31 0.23 -12.79
CA GLY A 67 5.91 0.48 -13.13
C GLY A 67 5.00 0.43 -11.90
N ILE A 68 5.22 -0.52 -10.98
CA ILE A 68 4.49 -0.61 -9.71
C ILE A 68 4.74 0.63 -8.85
N ASP A 69 5.99 1.08 -8.72
CA ASP A 69 6.34 2.29 -7.97
C ASP A 69 5.66 3.54 -8.56
N ALA A 70 5.74 3.71 -9.89
CA ALA A 70 5.07 4.80 -10.58
C ALA A 70 3.54 4.77 -10.37
N ILE A 71 2.91 3.59 -10.46
CA ILE A 71 1.47 3.43 -10.23
C ILE A 71 1.13 3.75 -8.77
N ALA A 72 1.89 3.25 -7.80
CA ALA A 72 1.68 3.52 -6.39
C ALA A 72 1.74 5.03 -6.11
N HIS A 73 2.74 5.72 -6.66
CA HIS A 73 2.87 7.17 -6.51
C HIS A 73 1.69 7.93 -7.13
N LEU A 74 1.24 7.53 -8.31
CA LEU A 74 0.08 8.13 -8.98
C LEU A 74 -1.22 7.90 -8.20
N LEU A 75 -1.45 6.68 -7.70
CA LEU A 75 -2.62 6.36 -6.89
C LEU A 75 -2.68 7.21 -5.62
N ASN A 76 -1.55 7.34 -4.91
CA ASN A 76 -1.45 8.20 -3.73
C ASN A 76 -1.79 9.67 -4.06
N LYS A 77 -1.32 10.16 -5.20
CA LYS A 77 -1.63 11.52 -5.66
C LYS A 77 -3.12 11.69 -5.98
N ILE A 78 -3.74 10.70 -6.63
CA ILE A 78 -5.18 10.71 -6.93
C ILE A 78 -6.00 10.71 -5.63
N GLU A 79 -5.65 9.86 -4.67
CA GLU A 79 -6.33 9.78 -3.38
C GLU A 79 -6.25 11.10 -2.60
N ALA A 80 -5.08 11.73 -2.57
CA ALA A 80 -4.90 13.05 -1.97
C ALA A 80 -5.76 14.13 -2.65
N LEU A 81 -5.82 14.12 -3.99
CA LEU A 81 -6.67 15.04 -4.76
C LEU A 81 -8.16 14.81 -4.49
N GLN A 82 -8.60 13.56 -4.44
CA GLN A 82 -9.98 13.20 -4.12
C GLN A 82 -10.37 13.65 -2.71
N LYS A 83 -9.48 13.46 -1.72
CA LYS A 83 -9.70 13.95 -0.35
C LYS A 83 -9.86 15.47 -0.30
N ASN A 84 -9.01 16.20 -1.03
CA ASN A 84 -9.10 17.67 -1.12
C ASN A 84 -10.39 18.13 -1.80
N LEU A 85 -10.81 17.44 -2.88
CA LEU A 85 -12.06 17.73 -3.57
C LEU A 85 -13.26 17.54 -2.64
N THR A 86 -13.34 16.40 -1.96
CA THR A 86 -14.40 16.11 -0.98
C THR A 86 -14.42 17.14 0.14
N ALA A 87 -13.27 17.51 0.70
CA ALA A 87 -13.18 18.54 1.72
C ALA A 87 -13.66 19.91 1.22
N THR A 88 -13.34 20.26 -0.02
CA THR A 88 -13.76 21.51 -0.66
C THR A 88 -15.27 21.53 -0.91
N GLN A 89 -15.82 20.44 -1.45
CA GLN A 89 -17.26 20.28 -1.67
C GLN A 89 -18.05 20.36 -0.35
N ASN A 90 -17.53 19.73 0.71
CA ASN A 90 -18.16 19.81 2.03
C ASN A 90 -18.18 21.25 2.58
N LYS A 91 -17.10 22.02 2.39
CA LYS A 91 -17.06 23.44 2.78
C LYS A 91 -18.04 24.27 1.96
N LEU A 92 -18.06 24.08 0.63
CA LEU A 92 -18.97 24.81 -0.26
C LEU A 92 -20.43 24.58 0.14
N ARG A 93 -20.82 23.32 0.38
CA ARG A 93 -22.16 22.97 0.84
C ARG A 93 -22.55 23.67 2.14
N LEU A 94 -21.63 23.81 3.10
CA LEU A 94 -21.89 24.54 4.34
C LEU A 94 -22.12 26.04 4.05
N PHE A 95 -21.26 26.67 3.24
CA PHE A 95 -21.43 28.08 2.86
C PHE A 95 -22.76 28.34 2.15
N GLU A 96 -23.16 27.48 1.22
CA GLU A 96 -24.44 27.58 0.52
C GLU A 96 -25.62 27.46 1.48
N GLN A 97 -25.54 26.59 2.49
CA GLN A 97 -26.58 26.47 3.53
C GLN A 97 -26.72 27.74 4.37
N TYR A 98 -25.61 28.42 4.69
CA TYR A 98 -25.62 29.68 5.45
C TYR A 98 -26.12 30.90 4.65
N GLN A 99 -26.21 30.82 3.32
CA GLN A 99 -26.73 31.92 2.48
C GLN A 99 -28.23 31.85 2.23
N VAL A 100 -28.89 30.76 2.65
CA VAL A 100 -30.33 30.54 2.47
C VAL A 100 -31.12 30.88 3.75
N GLU A 101 -30.43 31.26 4.84
CA GLU A 101 -30.98 31.94 6.01
C GLU A 101 -30.76 33.46 5.93
#